data_AF-A0A967UJR3-F1
#
_entry.id   AF-A0A967UJR3-F1
#
_cell.length_a   1.000
_cell.length_b   1.000
_cell.length_c   1.000
_cell.angle_alpha   90.00
_cell.angle_beta   90.00
_cell.angle_gamma   90.00
#
_symmetry.space_group_name_H-M   'P 1'
#
loop_
_entity.id
_entity.type
_entity.pdbx_description
1 polymer ?
#
loop_
_entity_poly.entity_id
_entity_poly.type
_entity_poly.pdbx_seq_one_letter_code
_entity_poly.pdbx_strand_id
1 'polypeptide(L)' 'EGDYYQSVFNMSVIIHPENPGRIREGMTLRAHWNVVDDLGRRGQGTEEFTLQRHEHLRKNSIDSNI' A
#
# COMPACT_ATOMS: atom_id res chain seq x y z
N GLU A 1 -28.97 -17.27 -7.65
CA GLU A 1 -27.62 -17.71 -7.23
C GLU A 1 -26.63 -16.69 -7.75
N GLY A 2 -25.68 -16.25 -6.93
CA GLY A 2 -24.75 -15.18 -7.30
C GLY A 2 -23.39 -15.46 -6.69
N ASP A 3 -22.38 -15.56 -7.53
CA ASP A 3 -21.01 -15.79 -7.10
C ASP A 3 -20.42 -14.48 -6.57
N TYR A 4 -20.06 -14.47 -5.29
CA TYR A 4 -19.30 -13.38 -4.67
C TYR A 4 -17.80 -13.69 -4.80
N TYR A 5 -17.14 -13.05 -5.76
CA TYR A 5 -15.68 -13.13 -5.89
C TYR A 5 -15.02 -12.01 -5.08
N GLN A 6 -14.63 -12.30 -3.83
CA GLN A 6 -13.77 -11.42 -3.06
C GLN A 6 -12.31 -11.66 -3.47
N SER A 7 -11.87 -10.94 -4.51
CA SER A 7 -10.46 -10.96 -4.92
C SER A 7 -9.70 -9.91 -4.11
N VAL A 8 -9.04 -10.34 -3.04
CA VAL A 8 -8.19 -9.48 -2.21
C VAL A 8 -6.88 -9.25 -2.96
N PHE A 9 -6.81 -8.18 -3.77
CA PHE A 9 -5.54 -7.71 -4.31
C PHE A 9 -4.77 -7.01 -3.20
N ASN A 10 -3.71 -7.65 -2.71
CA ASN A 10 -2.71 -6.97 -1.89
C ASN A 10 -1.87 -6.07 -2.80
N MET A 11 -2.37 -4.87 -3.05
CA MET A 11 -1.69 -3.85 -3.82
C MET A 11 -1.09 -2.82 -2.87
N SER A 12 0.19 -2.51 -3.07
CA SER A 12 0.88 -1.45 -2.34
C SER A 12 1.28 -0.35 -3.31
N VAL A 13 0.91 0.89 -2.99
CA VAL A 13 1.35 2.07 -3.75
C VAL A 13 2.48 2.72 -2.97
N ILE A 14 3.65 2.87 -3.59
CA ILE A 14 4.80 3.55 -3.00
C ILE A 14 4.89 4.95 -3.61
N ILE A 15 4.73 5.97 -2.77
CA ILE A 15 4.79 7.37 -3.18
C ILE A 15 6.16 7.93 -2.80
N HIS A 16 6.86 8.53 -3.76
CA HIS A 16 8.08 9.29 -3.53
C HIS A 16 7.75 10.79 -3.61
N PRO A 17 7.48 11.45 -2.48
CA PRO A 17 7.14 12.87 -2.48
C PRO A 17 8.34 13.74 -2.90
N GLU A 18 8.08 14.82 -3.63
CA GLU A 18 9.12 15.78 -4.06
C GLU A 18 9.86 16.41 -2.88
N ASN A 19 9.18 16.59 -1.75
CA ASN A 19 9.78 17.07 -0.51
C ASN A 19 9.44 16.13 0.66
N PRO A 20 10.25 15.07 0.86
CA PRO A 20 9.99 14.07 1.90
C PRO A 20 9.91 14.64 3.31
N GLY A 21 10.66 15.70 3.61
CA GLY A 21 10.69 16.32 4.95
C GLY A 21 9.39 17.01 5.37
N ARG A 22 8.45 17.21 4.43
CA ARG A 22 7.11 17.73 4.70
C ARG A 22 6.13 16.66 5.14
N ILE A 23 6.46 15.38 4.95
CA ILE A 23 5.63 14.25 5.35
C ILE A 23 6.17 13.71 6.66
N ARG A 24 5.31 13.58 7.67
CA ARG A 24 5.68 13.18 9.02
C ARG A 24 4.65 12.21 9.58
N GLU A 25 5.10 11.37 10.50
CA GLU A 25 4.22 10.53 11.31
C GLU A 25 3.13 11.38 11.99
N GLY A 26 1.92 10.83 12.06
CA GLY A 26 0.74 11.49 12.63
C GLY A 26 0.02 12.45 11.69
N MET A 27 0.58 12.80 10.52
CA MET A 27 -0.13 13.61 9.54
C MET A 27 -1.27 12.83 8.90
N THR A 28 -2.41 13.50 8.69
CA THR A 28 -3.50 12.98 7.86
C THR A 28 -3.22 13.30 6.39
N LEU A 29 -3.19 12.28 5.54
CA LEU A 29 -3.16 12.42 4.10
C LEU A 29 -4.49 11.97 3.51
N ARG A 30 -5.05 12.76 2.60
CA ARG A 30 -6.18 12.34 1.77
C ARG A 30 -5.63 11.76 0.47
N ALA A 31 -5.90 10.48 0.21
CA ALA A 31 -5.58 9.85 -1.06
C ALA A 31 -6.83 9.69 -1.91
N HIS A 32 -6.68 9.88 -3.22
CA HIS A 32 -7.67 9.55 -4.22
C HIS A 32 -7.02 8.56 -5.19
N TRP A 33 -7.69 7.45 -5.48
CA TRP A 33 -7.17 6.45 -6.41
C TRP A 33 -8.23 6.01 -7.40
N ASN A 34 -7.75 5.63 -8.58
CA ASN A 34 -8.48 4.97 -9.63
C ASN A 34 -7.52 3.97 -10.28
N VAL A 35 -7.80 2.68 -10.13
CA VAL A 35 -6.90 1.58 -10.47
C VAL A 35 -7.63 0.60 -11.37
N VAL A 36 -6.89 0.09 -12.36
CA VAL A 36 -7.32 -1.00 -13.23
C VAL A 36 -6.31 -2.13 -13.09
N ASP A 37 -6.77 -3.35 -12.85
CA ASP A 37 -5.89 -4.53 -12.84
C ASP A 37 -5.71 -5.15 -14.23
N ASP A 38 -4.85 -6.15 -14.33
CA ASP A 38 -4.53 -6.84 -15.59
C ASP A 38 -5.73 -7.58 -16.21
N LEU A 39 -6.79 -7.83 -15.44
CA LEU A 39 -8.05 -8.43 -15.92
C LEU A 39 -9.08 -7.36 -16.34
N GLY A 40 -8.73 -6.08 -16.25
CA GLY A 40 -9.58 -4.95 -16.63
C GLY A 40 -10.62 -4.56 -15.58
N ARG A 41 -10.56 -5.12 -14.35
CA ARG A 41 -11.45 -4.70 -13.26
C ARG A 41 -11.00 -3.35 -12.72
N ARG A 42 -11.96 -2.56 -12.26
CA ARG A 42 -11.72 -1.18 -11.81
C ARG A 42 -12.02 -1.04 -10.32
N GLY A 43 -11.14 -0.33 -9.62
CA GLY A 43 -11.33 0.10 -8.24
C GLY A 43 -11.02 1.58 -8.11
N GLN A 44 -11.94 2.36 -7.54
CA GLN A 44 -11.73 3.76 -7.25
C GLN A 44 -12.12 4.05 -5.80
N GLY A 45 -11.50 5.06 -5.21
CA GLY A 45 -11.79 5.42 -3.84
C GLY A 45 -11.15 6.72 -3.41
N THR A 46 -11.59 7.20 -2.26
CA THR A 46 -10.98 8.33 -1.57
C THR A 46 -11.02 8.02 -0.09
N GLU A 47 -9.89 8.17 0.57
CA GLU A 47 -9.75 7.84 1.98
C GLU A 47 -8.70 8.74 2.63
N GLU A 48 -8.88 8.95 3.93
CA GLU A 48 -7.96 9.70 4.77
C GLU A 48 -7.15 8.73 5.61
N PHE A 49 -5.83 8.85 5.52
CA PHE A 49 -4.87 7.99 6.20
C PHE A 49 -4.08 8.80 7.20
N THR A 50 -4.06 8.35 8.45
CA THR A 50 -3.08 8.86 9.42
C THR A 50 -1.77 8.12 9.20
N LEU A 51 -0.70 8.86 8.87
CA LEU A 51 0.60 8.27 8.61
C LEU A 51 1.21 7.65 9.85
N GLN A 52 1.64 6.40 9.72
CA GLN A 52 2.34 5.64 10.73
C GLN A 52 3.71 5.24 10.22
N ARG A 53 4.72 5.30 11.08
CA ARG A 53 6.05 4.80 10.76
C ARG A 53 6.10 3.31 11.05
N HIS A 54 6.32 2.50 10.02
CA HIS A 54 6.56 1.07 10.15
C HIS A 54 8.04 0.77 9.91
N GLU A 55 8.65 0.01 10.81
CA GLU A 55 10.00 -0.50 10.61
C GLU A 55 9.94 -1.88 9.95
N HIS A 56 10.59 -2.02 8.80
CA HIS A 56 10.74 -3.32 8.16
C HIS A 56 11.97 -4.02 8.75
N LEU A 57 11.75 -5.00 9.63
CA LEU A 57 12.82 -5.87 10.11
C LEU A 57 13.28 -6.77 8.95
N ARG A 58 14.42 -6.42 8.34
CA ARG A 58 15.07 -7.28 7.36
C ARG A 58 15.52 -8.56 8.07
N LYS A 59 14.86 -9.69 7.79
CA LYS A 59 15.42 -11.01 8.14
C LYS A 59 16.69 -11.19 7.33
N ASN A 60 17.85 -11.12 7.98
CA ASN A 60 19.10 -11.58 7.40
C ASN A 60 19.00 -13.11 7.23
N SER A 61 18.88 -13.60 5.99
CA SER A 61 19.14 -15.00 5.70
C SER A 61 20.64 -15.24 5.84
N ILE A 62 21.07 -15.62 7.03
CA ILE A 62 22.32 -16.35 7.21
C ILE A 62 21.93 -17.80 7.35
N ASP A 63 21.55 -18.43 6.23
CA ASP A 63 21.67 -19.87 6.09
C ASP A 63 22.98 -20.11 5.33
N SER A 64 24.07 -20.04 6.08
CA SER A 64 25.36 -20.55 5.64
C SER A 64 25.76 -21.70 6.57
N ASN A 65 25.62 -22.91 6.03
CA ASN A 65 26.32 -24.15 6.37
C ASN A 65 26.31 -24.64 7.82
N ILE A 66 25.53 -25.71 8.05
CA ILE A 66 26.05 -26.92 8.70
C ILE A 66 25.73 -28.09 7.78
#